data_AF-A0A2C9L523-F1
#
_entry.id   AF-A0A2C9L523-F1
#
_cell.length_a   1.000
_cell.length_b   1.000
_cell.length_c   1.000
_cell.angle_alpha   90.00
_cell.angle_beta   90.00
_cell.angle_gamma   90.00
#
_symmetry.space_group_name_H-M   'P 1'
#
loop_
_entity.id
_entity.type
_entity.pdbx_description
1 polymer ?
#
loop_
_entity_poly.entity_id
_entity_poly.type
_entity_poly.pdbx_seq_one_letter_code
_entity_poly.pdbx_strand_id
1 'polypeptide(L)'
;VNRMLNILYVMILGVAIIFLAPAAMFTYVEQWHFLESLYFCYTTLSTIGFGDYVIGIHETRLSKFAAHEFYEVFAYVWILVGLAYLSLMYRYITDTMVANAQKVERTTIKRLGV
;
A
#
# COMPACT_ATOMS: atom_id res chain seq x y z
N VAL A 1 25.78 -0.14 9.19
CA VAL A 1 24.63 -0.55 8.34
C VAL A 1 23.99 0.72 7.77
N ASN A 2 23.87 0.82 6.44
CA ASN A 2 23.54 2.08 5.76
C ASN A 2 22.11 2.55 6.09
N ARG A 3 21.96 3.76 6.66
CA ARG A 3 20.65 4.36 7.03
C ARG A 3 19.63 4.31 5.89
N MET A 4 20.06 4.55 4.66
CA MET A 4 19.22 4.49 3.46
C MET A 4 18.71 3.08 3.17
N LEU A 5 19.57 2.06 3.33
CA LEU A 5 19.22 0.67 3.09
C LEU A 5 18.20 0.16 4.12
N ASN A 6 18.33 0.59 5.38
CA ASN A 6 17.35 0.29 6.42
C ASN A 6 15.97 0.89 6.11
N ILE A 7 15.93 2.13 5.60
CA ILE A 7 14.66 2.78 5.23
C ILE A 7 14.00 2.04 4.06
N LEU A 8 14.77 1.68 3.03
CA LEU A 8 14.25 0.89 1.90
C LEU A 8 13.73 -0.47 2.35
N TYR A 9 14.44 -1.14 3.26
CA TYR A 9 14.01 -2.43 3.81
C TYR A 9 12.68 -2.31 4.57
N VAL A 10 12.53 -1.31 5.44
CA VAL A 10 11.28 -1.02 6.15
C VAL A 10 10.15 -0.70 5.17
N MET A 11 10.44 0.03 4.10
CA MET A 11 9.44 0.38 3.08
C MET A 11 8.90 -0.86 2.35
N ILE A 12 9.79 -1.75 1.89
CA ILE A 12 9.42 -2.97 1.19
C ILE A 12 8.63 -3.90 2.12
N LEU A 13 9.08 -4.06 3.38
CA LEU A 13 8.36 -4.86 4.36
C LEU A 13 6.96 -4.30 4.65
N GLY A 14 6.83 -2.98 4.80
CA GLY A 14 5.52 -2.37 5.05
C GLY A 14 4.57 -2.53 3.86
N VAL A 15 5.07 -2.43 2.61
CA VAL A 15 4.26 -2.76 1.41
C VAL A 15 3.85 -4.24 1.43
N ALA A 16 4.76 -5.15 1.75
CA ALA A 16 4.43 -6.57 1.82
C ALA A 16 3.35 -6.85 2.88
N ILE A 17 3.46 -6.26 4.07
CA ILE A 17 2.48 -6.43 5.14
C ILE A 17 1.12 -5.87 4.73
N ILE A 18 1.07 -4.68 4.15
CA ILE A 18 -0.18 -4.00 3.80
C ILE A 18 -0.92 -4.63 2.63
N PHE A 19 -0.26 -5.50 1.86
CA PHE A 19 -0.86 -6.29 0.79
C PHE A 19 -1.16 -7.74 1.21
N LEU A 20 -0.19 -8.42 1.82
CA LEU A 20 -0.29 -9.86 2.10
C LEU A 20 -1.18 -10.18 3.31
N ALA A 21 -1.12 -9.37 4.38
CA ALA A 21 -1.92 -9.63 5.58
C ALA A 21 -3.44 -9.45 5.32
N PRO A 22 -3.90 -8.36 4.67
CA PRO A 22 -5.31 -8.24 4.29
C PRO A 22 -5.71 -9.25 3.23
N ALA A 23 -4.85 -9.56 2.25
CA ALA A 23 -5.16 -10.59 1.25
C ALA A 23 -5.46 -11.94 1.92
N ALA A 24 -4.65 -12.37 2.90
CA ALA A 24 -4.93 -13.59 3.66
C ALA A 24 -6.25 -13.52 4.45
N MET A 25 -6.57 -12.36 5.03
CA MET A 25 -7.84 -12.14 5.71
C MET A 25 -9.03 -12.23 4.73
N PHE A 26 -8.97 -11.54 3.59
CA PHE A 26 -10.04 -11.54 2.59
C PHE A 26 -10.26 -12.92 1.97
N THR A 27 -9.18 -13.69 1.75
CA THR A 27 -9.29 -15.10 1.32
C THR A 27 -10.13 -15.92 2.29
N TYR A 28 -9.93 -15.71 3.59
CA TYR A 28 -10.68 -16.43 4.61
C TYR A 28 -12.13 -15.95 4.73
N VAL A 29 -12.35 -14.63 4.77
CA VAL A 29 -13.68 -14.03 5.02
C VAL A 29 -14.59 -14.10 3.80
N GLU A 30 -14.09 -13.64 2.66
CA GLU A 30 -14.83 -13.51 1.41
C GLU A 30 -14.86 -14.80 0.58
N GLN A 31 -14.14 -15.84 1.03
CA GLN A 31 -14.00 -17.12 0.32
C GLN A 31 -13.34 -16.99 -1.07
N TRP A 32 -12.68 -15.88 -1.36
CA TRP A 32 -11.92 -15.69 -2.58
C TRP A 32 -10.63 -16.52 -2.55
N HIS A 33 -10.09 -16.82 -3.74
CA HIS A 33 -8.73 -17.33 -3.84
C HIS A 33 -7.71 -16.27 -3.40
N PHE A 34 -6.53 -16.70 -2.95
CA PHE A 34 -5.49 -15.78 -2.48
C PHE A 34 -5.09 -14.74 -3.53
N LEU A 35 -5.00 -15.15 -4.80
CA LEU A 35 -4.65 -14.26 -5.90
C LEU A 35 -5.74 -13.20 -6.15
N GLU A 36 -7.02 -13.58 -6.02
CA GLU A 36 -8.17 -12.66 -6.14
C GLU A 36 -8.18 -11.65 -5.00
N SER A 37 -7.89 -12.10 -3.79
CA SER A 37 -7.76 -11.24 -2.61
C SER A 37 -6.59 -10.26 -2.75
N LEU A 38 -5.45 -10.72 -3.26
CA LEU A 38 -4.30 -9.87 -3.54
C LEU A 38 -4.57 -8.87 -4.67
N TYR A 39 -5.30 -9.31 -5.69
CA TYR A 39 -5.78 -8.45 -6.78
C TYR A 39 -6.69 -7.35 -6.25
N PHE A 40 -7.67 -7.68 -5.40
CA PHE A 40 -8.51 -6.71 -4.72
C PHE A 40 -7.67 -5.70 -3.91
N CYS A 41 -6.68 -6.16 -3.14
CA CYS A 41 -5.78 -5.27 -2.41
C CYS A 41 -5.06 -4.30 -3.34
N TYR A 42 -4.56 -4.80 -4.46
CA TYR A 42 -3.87 -4.00 -5.46
C TYR A 42 -4.78 -2.96 -6.11
N THR A 43 -5.93 -3.36 -6.65
CA THR A 43 -6.84 -2.46 -7.37
C THR A 43 -7.43 -1.40 -6.45
N THR A 44 -7.66 -1.74 -5.18
CA THR A 44 -8.15 -0.80 -4.16
C THR A 44 -7.10 0.23 -3.76
N LEU A 45 -5.90 -0.22 -3.36
CA LEU A 45 -4.84 0.70 -2.89
C LEU A 45 -4.16 1.49 -4.01
N SER A 46 -4.20 0.97 -5.25
CA SER A 46 -3.82 1.75 -6.44
C SER A 46 -4.87 2.75 -6.89
N THR A 47 -6.05 2.76 -6.25
CA THR A 47 -7.20 3.60 -6.60
C THR A 47 -7.77 3.35 -8.01
N ILE A 48 -7.43 2.22 -8.63
CA ILE A 48 -8.00 1.80 -9.93
C ILE A 48 -9.47 1.44 -9.75
N GLY A 49 -9.79 0.62 -8.74
CA GLY A 49 -11.16 0.36 -8.29
C GLY A 49 -12.12 -0.16 -9.35
N PHE A 50 -11.77 -1.24 -10.06
CA PHE A 50 -12.64 -1.83 -11.09
C PHE A 50 -14.04 -2.23 -10.58
N GLY A 51 -14.14 -2.66 -9.31
CA GLY A 51 -15.41 -3.02 -8.67
C GLY A 51 -15.92 -4.42 -9.00
N ASP A 52 -15.08 -5.27 -9.61
CA ASP A 52 -15.32 -6.70 -9.85
C ASP A 52 -15.20 -7.53 -8.56
N TYR A 53 -14.30 -7.13 -7.66
CA TYR A 53 -14.21 -7.65 -6.29
C TYR A 53 -14.52 -6.53 -5.30
N VAL A 54 -15.52 -6.76 -4.45
CA VAL A 54 -15.94 -5.82 -3.41
C VAL A 54 -16.36 -6.61 -2.18
N ILE A 55 -15.88 -6.16 -1.03
CA ILE A 55 -16.18 -6.75 0.28
C ILE A 55 -17.67 -6.61 0.64
N GLY A 56 -18.22 -7.62 1.33
CA GLY A 56 -19.58 -7.54 1.91
C GLY A 56 -20.74 -7.62 0.92
N ILE A 57 -20.50 -7.85 -0.39
CA ILE A 57 -21.58 -8.01 -1.38
C ILE A 57 -22.16 -9.44 -1.40
N HIS A 58 -21.30 -10.45 -1.31
CA HIS A 58 -21.68 -11.86 -1.42
C HIS A 58 -21.85 -12.50 -0.04
N GLU A 59 -22.42 -13.71 0.04
CA GLU A 59 -22.46 -14.48 1.29
C GLU A 59 -21.04 -14.80 1.78
N THR A 60 -20.54 -14.01 2.73
CA THR A 60 -19.24 -14.22 3.38
C THR A 60 -19.36 -15.20 4.54
N ARG A 61 -18.22 -15.71 5.06
CA ARG A 61 -18.23 -16.51 6.30
C ARG A 61 -18.78 -15.74 7.51
N LEU A 62 -18.64 -14.42 7.52
CA LEU A 62 -19.06 -13.55 8.62
C LEU A 62 -20.47 -12.98 8.44
N SER A 63 -21.11 -13.17 7.28
CA SER A 63 -22.46 -12.67 6.98
C SER A 63 -23.54 -13.10 7.99
N LYS A 64 -23.36 -14.25 8.64
CA LYS A 64 -24.30 -14.80 9.63
C LYS A 64 -24.04 -14.34 11.07
N PHE A 65 -22.99 -13.55 11.29
CA PHE A 65 -22.56 -13.10 12.60
C PHE A 65 -22.65 -11.57 12.70
N ALA A 66 -22.94 -11.05 13.90
CA ALA A 66 -22.86 -9.61 14.20
C ALA A 66 -21.45 -9.01 13.99
N ALA A 67 -20.45 -9.85 13.71
CA ALA A 67 -19.09 -9.45 13.36
C ALA A 67 -18.93 -8.88 11.95
N HIS A 68 -19.96 -8.94 11.09
CA HIS A 68 -19.92 -8.40 9.73
C HIS A 68 -19.63 -6.89 9.70
N GLU A 69 -20.31 -6.10 10.53
CA GLU A 69 -20.13 -4.65 10.60
C GLU A 69 -18.70 -4.26 11.03
N PHE A 70 -18.12 -4.99 11.98
CA PHE A 70 -16.75 -4.75 12.44
C PHE A 70 -15.72 -5.03 11.35
N TYR A 71 -15.94 -6.05 10.52
CA TYR A 71 -15.07 -6.40 9.42
C TYR A 71 -15.06 -5.32 8.32
N GLU A 72 -16.21 -4.78 7.96
CA GLU A 72 -16.31 -3.70 6.97
C GLU A 72 -15.58 -2.43 7.45
N VAL A 73 -15.80 -2.04 8.71
CA VAL A 73 -15.10 -0.91 9.32
C VAL A 73 -13.59 -1.13 9.31
N PHE A 74 -13.14 -2.34 9.68
CA PHE A 74 -11.73 -2.70 9.63
C PHE A 74 -11.16 -2.57 8.22
N ALA A 75 -11.88 -3.02 7.20
CA ALA A 75 -11.44 -2.91 5.81
C ALA A 75 -11.32 -1.45 5.36
N TYR A 76 -12.29 -0.58 5.70
CA TYR A 76 -12.18 0.85 5.41
C TYR A 76 -11.00 1.52 6.12
N VAL A 77 -10.76 1.18 7.39
CA VAL A 77 -9.59 1.66 8.14
C VAL A 77 -8.30 1.19 7.48
N TRP A 78 -8.23 -0.06 7.04
CA TRP A 78 -7.08 -0.58 6.31
C TRP A 78 -6.85 0.17 4.99
N ILE A 79 -7.88 0.51 4.22
CA ILE A 79 -7.74 1.32 3.00
C ILE A 79 -7.13 2.69 3.33
N LEU A 80 -7.61 3.36 4.38
CA LEU A 80 -7.08 4.65 4.80
C LEU A 80 -5.61 4.56 5.22
N VAL A 81 -5.26 3.56 6.02
CA VAL A 81 -3.87 3.31 6.45
C VAL A 81 -2.98 2.94 5.26
N GLY A 82 -3.50 2.13 4.34
CA GLY A 82 -2.87 1.75 3.07
C GLY A 82 -2.48 2.94 2.21
N LEU A 83 -3.44 3.81 1.93
CA LEU A 83 -3.22 5.01 1.13
C LEU A 83 -2.30 6.00 1.85
N ALA A 84 -2.43 6.17 3.16
CA ALA A 84 -1.53 7.03 3.94
C ALA A 84 -0.08 6.53 3.89
N TYR A 85 0.14 5.22 4.00
CA TYR A 85 1.45 4.61 3.90
C TYR A 85 2.06 4.76 2.50
N LEU A 86 1.29 4.48 1.45
CA LEU A 86 1.73 4.66 0.06
C LEU A 86 2.03 6.13 -0.26
N SER A 87 1.24 7.06 0.27
CA SER A 87 1.48 8.51 0.16
C SER A 87 2.80 8.92 0.81
N LEU A 88 3.08 8.40 2.01
CA LEU A 88 4.34 8.64 2.70
C LEU A 88 5.53 8.10 1.91
N MET A 89 5.39 6.91 1.33
CA MET A 89 6.41 6.30 0.48
C MET A 89 6.66 7.15 -0.77
N TYR A 90 5.60 7.57 -1.47
CA TYR A 90 5.70 8.45 -2.64
C TYR A 90 6.44 9.75 -2.30
N ARG A 91 6.07 10.39 -1.18
CA ARG A 91 6.72 11.61 -0.71
C ARG A 91 8.22 11.41 -0.48
N TYR A 92 8.60 10.33 0.21
CA TYR A 92 10.01 10.05 0.46
C TYR A 92 10.83 9.85 -0.82
N ILE A 93 10.26 9.12 -1.79
CA ILE A 93 10.90 8.91 -3.10
C ILE A 93 11.08 10.25 -3.82
N THR A 94 10.03 11.05 -3.89
CA THR A 94 10.06 12.37 -4.53
C THR A 94 11.07 13.30 -3.87
N ASP A 95 11.10 13.39 -2.54
CA ASP A 95 12.06 14.23 -1.79
C ASP A 95 13.50 13.80 -2.09
N THR A 96 13.76 12.49 -2.17
CA THR A 96 15.08 11.94 -2.50
C THR A 96 15.47 12.24 -3.95
N MET A 97 14.53 12.12 -4.89
CA MET A 97 14.75 12.44 -6.30
C MET A 97 15.06 13.93 -6.50
N VAL A 98 14.30 14.81 -5.86
CA VAL A 98 14.51 16.27 -5.91
C VAL A 98 15.86 16.64 -5.30
N ALA A 99 16.22 16.07 -4.14
CA ALA A 99 17.52 16.32 -3.51
C ALA A 99 18.69 15.87 -4.39
N ASN A 100 18.56 14.73 -5.06
CA ASN A 100 19.56 14.24 -6.01
C ASN A 100 19.67 15.15 -7.24
N ALA A 101 18.55 15.62 -7.79
CA ALA A 101 18.54 16.55 -8.92
C ALA A 101 19.28 17.86 -8.59
N GLN A 102 18.98 18.46 -7.43
CA GLN A 102 19.67 19.67 -6.95
C GLN A 102 21.17 19.44 -6.72
N LYS A 103 21.55 18.26 -6.23
CA LYS A 103 22.96 17.91 -6.03
C LYS A 103 23.72 17.82 -7.35
N VAL A 104 23.09 17.25 -8.38
CA VAL A 104 23.64 17.20 -9.74
C VAL A 104 23.80 18.61 -10.29
N GLU A 105 22.77 19.46 -10.20
CA GLU A 105 22.81 20.85 -10.67
C GLU A 105 23.94 21.65 -10.01
N ARG A 106 24.06 21.60 -8.68
CA ARG A 106 25.13 22.27 -7.94
C ARG A 106 26.52 21.78 -8.32
N THR A 107 26.65 20.49 -8.63
CA THR A 107 27.93 19.90 -9.08
C THR A 107 28.28 20.38 -10.47
N THR A 108 27.28 20.51 -11.35
CA THR A 108 27.45 21.04 -12.70
C THR A 108 27.85 22.52 -12.68
N ILE A 109 27.17 23.36 -11.89
CA ILE A 109 27.52 24.79 -11.74
C ILE A 109 28.96 24.96 -11.26
N LYS A 110 29.35 24.24 -10.19
CA LYS A 110 30.74 24.25 -9.69
C LYS A 110 31.76 23.81 -10.73
N ARG A 111 31.42 22.86 -11.61
CA ARG A 111 32.31 22.39 -12.69
C ARG A 111 32.42 23.38 -13.83
N LEU A 112 31.38 24.17 -14.08
CA LEU A 112 31.36 25.21 -15.11
C LEU A 112 32.08 26.50 -14.67
N GLY A 113 32.50 26.60 -13.40
CA GLY A 113 33.23 27.76 -12.89
C GLY A 113 32.40 29.05 -12.84
N VAL A 114 31.06 28.91 -12.89
CA VAL A 114 30.08 30.00 -12.75
C VAL A 114 29.57 30.04 -11.31
#